data_AF-A0A520BRK1-F1
#
_entry.id   AF-A0A520BRK1-F1
#
_cell.length_a   1.000
_cell.length_b   1.000
_cell.length_c   1.000
_cell.angle_alpha   90.00
_cell.angle_beta   90.00
_cell.angle_gamma   90.00
#
_symmetry.space_group_name_H-M   'P 1'
#
loop_
_entity.id
_entity.type
_entity.pdbx_description
1 polymer ?
#
loop_
_entity_poly.entity_id
_entity_poly.type
_entity_poly.pdbx_seq_one_letter_code
_entity_poly.pdbx_strand_id
1 'polypeptide(L)'
;GFGGVLNAFELMKSMIEAGASGVHFEDQLASAKKCGHMGGKVLVPTREAVNKLVAARLAADTMGVSTLLVARTDAEAGDLVTADIDDNDKPFCTGERTVEGFYRTRNGLEQAISRGLAYAPYADLIWCETGKPDLAFAKAFADAIHAKFPGKLLAYNCSPSFNWKKNLDDATIARFQRELGALGYKFQFITLAGFHSLNYSMFELAHGYARQQMSAFVELQEKEFAAAEKGFTAVKHQREVGTGYFDAVTTTIEVQASTAALKGSTEDEQFFDAKHG
;
A
#
# COMPACT_ATOMS: atom_id res chain seq x y z
N GLY A 1 9.26 10.78 1.84
CA GLY A 1 9.95 11.35 0.65
C GLY A 1 11.45 11.45 0.80
N PHE A 2 12.13 10.49 1.44
CA PHE A 2 13.60 10.35 1.45
C PHE A 2 14.46 11.56 1.87
N GLY A 3 13.89 12.60 2.48
CA GLY A 3 14.62 13.80 2.91
C GLY A 3 13.70 15.00 3.09
N GLY A 4 14.16 16.16 2.61
CA GLY A 4 13.44 17.42 2.65
C GLY A 4 12.49 17.62 1.46
N VAL A 5 12.10 18.88 1.21
CA VAL A 5 11.13 19.24 0.17
C VAL A 5 11.59 18.88 -1.25
N LEU A 6 12.87 19.06 -1.57
CA LEU A 6 13.41 18.73 -2.91
C LEU A 6 13.39 17.21 -3.16
N ASN A 7 13.67 16.40 -2.14
CA ASN A 7 13.57 14.94 -2.25
C ASN A 7 12.11 14.49 -2.43
N ALA A 8 11.16 15.15 -1.78
CA ALA A 8 9.73 14.87 -1.97
C ALA A 8 9.26 15.24 -3.38
N PHE A 9 9.70 16.39 -3.90
CA PHE A 9 9.42 16.84 -5.27
C PHE A 9 9.96 15.86 -6.32
N GLU A 10 11.23 15.49 -6.24
CA GLU A 10 11.84 14.54 -7.20
C GLU A 10 11.24 13.14 -7.09
N LEU A 11 10.97 12.64 -5.88
CA LEU A 11 10.27 11.37 -5.71
C LEU A 11 8.91 11.38 -6.42
N MET A 12 8.13 12.45 -6.24
CA MET A 12 6.82 12.55 -6.88
C MET A 12 6.94 12.55 -8.41
N LYS A 13 7.90 13.29 -8.99
CA LYS A 13 8.17 13.25 -10.43
C LYS A 13 8.52 11.84 -10.91
N SER A 14 9.44 11.16 -10.24
CA SER A 14 9.80 9.78 -10.61
C SER A 14 8.62 8.82 -10.53
N MET A 15 7.73 8.98 -9.55
CA MET A 15 6.51 8.17 -9.45
C MET A 15 5.53 8.49 -10.61
N ILE A 16 5.43 9.76 -11.01
CA ILE A 16 4.62 10.18 -12.16
C ILE A 16 5.19 9.60 -13.47
N GLU A 17 6.50 9.71 -13.69
CA GLU A 17 7.18 9.15 -14.87
C GLU A 17 7.00 7.64 -14.97
N ALA A 18 6.95 6.95 -13.83
CA ALA A 18 6.67 5.51 -13.75
C ALA A 18 5.17 5.16 -13.92
N GLY A 19 4.28 6.13 -14.07
CA GLY A 19 2.84 5.93 -14.30
C GLY A 19 1.98 5.75 -13.03
N ALA A 20 2.46 6.17 -11.86
CA ALA A 20 1.68 6.07 -10.62
C ALA A 20 0.45 7.00 -10.64
N SER A 21 -0.73 6.46 -10.34
CA SER A 21 -1.97 7.25 -10.25
C SER A 21 -2.08 8.07 -8.96
N GLY A 22 -1.39 7.65 -7.90
CA GLY A 22 -1.36 8.35 -6.62
C GLY A 22 -0.15 7.98 -5.78
N VAL A 23 0.27 8.91 -4.91
CA VAL A 23 1.45 8.75 -4.05
C VAL A 23 1.10 9.22 -2.64
N HIS A 24 1.53 8.45 -1.63
CA HIS A 24 1.36 8.85 -0.24
C HIS A 24 2.67 9.38 0.36
N PHE A 25 2.56 10.38 1.22
CA PHE A 25 3.66 10.92 2.02
C PHE A 25 3.28 10.90 3.49
N GLU A 26 4.23 10.54 4.35
CA GLU A 26 4.03 10.46 5.80
C GLU A 26 4.84 11.52 6.54
N ASP A 27 4.40 11.85 7.77
CA ASP A 27 4.98 12.88 8.63
C ASP A 27 6.11 12.38 9.55
N GLN A 28 6.84 11.34 9.15
CA GLN A 28 8.03 10.85 9.85
C GLN A 28 9.31 11.55 9.40
N LEU A 29 10.29 11.62 10.30
CA LEU A 29 11.67 12.01 10.01
C LEU A 29 12.31 10.97 9.10
N ALA A 30 12.73 11.37 7.91
CA ALA A 30 13.23 10.45 6.88
C ALA A 30 14.44 9.61 7.33
N SER A 31 15.39 10.20 8.07
CA SER A 31 16.58 9.50 8.56
C SER A 31 16.28 8.47 9.66
N ALA A 32 15.11 8.53 10.28
CA ALA A 32 14.69 7.65 11.36
C ALA A 32 13.39 6.90 11.03
N LYS A 33 12.96 6.86 9.76
CA LYS A 33 11.70 6.25 9.32
C LYS A 33 11.54 4.83 9.83
N LYS A 34 10.31 4.46 10.22
CA LYS A 34 9.92 3.10 10.61
C LYS A 34 8.63 2.67 9.91
N CYS A 35 8.38 1.37 9.86
CA CYS A 35 7.04 0.87 9.57
C CYS A 35 6.05 1.43 10.61
N GLY A 36 4.83 1.74 10.19
CA GLY A 36 3.81 2.33 11.06
C GLY A 36 3.47 1.53 12.32
N HIS A 37 3.71 0.21 12.28
CA HIS A 37 3.46 -0.73 13.36
C HIS A 37 4.72 -1.08 14.18
N MET A 38 5.80 -0.32 14.01
CA MET A 38 7.03 -0.44 14.82
C MET A 38 7.14 0.73 15.80
N GLY A 39 7.82 0.50 16.92
CA GLY A 39 8.18 1.56 17.87
C GLY A 39 9.30 2.48 17.36
N GLY A 40 9.54 3.58 18.09
CA GLY A 40 10.63 4.52 17.80
C GLY A 40 10.38 5.40 16.56
N LYS A 41 9.10 5.70 16.28
CA LYS A 41 8.71 6.64 15.22
C LYS A 41 8.97 8.07 15.69
N VAL A 42 9.66 8.85 14.85
CA VAL A 42 9.92 10.27 15.10
C VAL A 42 9.15 11.09 14.09
N LEU A 43 8.20 11.90 14.55
CA LEU A 43 7.43 12.82 13.75
C LEU A 43 8.26 14.06 13.38
N VAL A 44 7.99 14.64 12.22
CA VAL A 44 8.41 16.01 11.90
C VAL A 44 7.33 17.01 12.33
N PRO A 45 7.66 18.29 12.52
CA PRO A 45 6.66 19.33 12.75
C PRO A 45 5.60 19.33 11.68
N THR A 46 4.36 19.64 12.04
CA THR A 46 3.20 19.69 11.14
C THR A 46 3.50 20.53 9.89
N ARG A 47 4.11 21.72 10.04
CA ARG A 47 4.56 22.54 8.90
C ARG A 47 5.53 21.85 7.94
N GLU A 48 6.42 21.00 8.44
CA GLU A 48 7.39 20.30 7.58
C GLU A 48 6.70 19.22 6.75
N ALA A 49 5.75 18.49 7.35
CA ALA A 49 4.92 17.54 6.63
C ALA A 49 4.09 18.24 5.55
N VAL A 50 3.45 19.38 5.88
CA VAL A 50 2.72 20.22 4.90
C VAL A 50 3.64 20.69 3.77
N ASN A 51 4.85 21.16 4.06
CA ASN A 51 5.80 21.57 3.02
C ASN A 51 6.14 20.43 2.06
N LYS A 52 6.24 19.19 2.54
CA LYS A 52 6.45 18.00 1.70
C LYS A 52 5.22 17.69 0.83
N LEU A 53 4.01 17.87 1.34
CA LEU A 53 2.76 17.72 0.56
C LEU A 53 2.68 18.80 -0.54
N VAL A 54 2.99 20.05 -0.22
CA VAL A 54 3.06 21.15 -1.20
C VAL A 54 4.11 20.86 -2.28
N ALA A 55 5.29 20.35 -1.89
CA ALA A 55 6.32 19.95 -2.85
C ALA A 55 5.85 18.82 -3.78
N ALA A 56 5.14 17.82 -3.25
CA ALA A 56 4.55 16.75 -4.06
C ALA A 56 3.47 17.29 -5.02
N ARG A 57 2.60 18.21 -4.57
CA ARG A 57 1.62 18.85 -5.46
C ARG A 57 2.30 19.67 -6.55
N LEU A 58 3.31 20.46 -6.20
CA LEU A 58 4.09 21.24 -7.18
C LEU A 58 4.72 20.34 -8.25
N ALA A 59 5.20 19.16 -7.89
CA ALA A 59 5.72 18.18 -8.85
C ALA A 59 4.64 17.71 -9.83
N ALA A 60 3.45 17.35 -9.33
CA ALA A 60 2.32 16.96 -10.18
C ALA A 60 1.88 18.08 -11.12
N ASP A 61 1.75 19.30 -10.60
CA ASP A 61 1.37 20.49 -11.37
C ASP A 61 2.43 20.81 -12.45
N THR A 62 3.72 20.72 -12.10
CA THR A 62 4.83 20.92 -13.06
C THR A 62 4.83 19.88 -14.17
N MET A 63 4.43 18.65 -13.86
CA MET A 63 4.34 17.55 -14.81
C MET A 63 3.02 17.55 -15.59
N GLY A 64 2.09 18.47 -15.29
CA GLY A 64 0.82 18.62 -16.00
C GLY A 64 -0.15 17.46 -15.78
N VAL A 65 -0.07 16.77 -14.65
CA VAL A 65 -0.92 15.61 -14.33
C VAL A 65 -1.65 15.76 -13.00
N SER A 66 -2.86 15.22 -12.91
CA SER A 66 -3.70 15.25 -11.70
C SER A 66 -3.45 14.06 -10.78
N THR A 67 -2.20 13.77 -10.44
CA THR A 67 -1.84 12.64 -9.56
C THR A 67 -2.45 12.84 -8.18
N LEU A 68 -3.06 11.78 -7.63
CA LEU A 68 -3.68 11.80 -6.31
C LEU A 68 -2.61 11.85 -5.21
N LEU A 69 -2.78 12.75 -4.25
CA LEU A 69 -1.87 12.91 -3.11
C LEU A 69 -2.55 12.45 -1.82
N VAL A 70 -1.92 11.49 -1.13
CA VAL A 70 -2.39 10.96 0.15
C VAL A 70 -1.48 11.43 1.28
N ALA A 71 -2.05 12.16 2.25
CA ALA A 71 -1.33 12.56 3.46
C ALA A 71 -1.51 11.51 4.55
N ARG A 72 -0.40 10.93 5.00
CA ARG A 72 -0.36 9.96 6.10
C ARG A 72 0.15 10.64 7.38
N THR A 73 -0.51 10.37 8.50
CA THR A 73 0.04 10.66 9.84
C THR A 73 0.36 9.38 10.60
N ASP A 74 1.48 9.39 11.31
CA ASP A 74 1.94 8.31 12.19
C ASP A 74 1.75 8.62 13.68
N ALA A 75 1.08 9.73 14.01
CA ALA A 75 0.94 10.28 15.36
C ALA A 75 0.08 9.46 16.33
N GLU A 76 -0.63 8.42 15.87
CA GLU A 76 -1.34 7.52 16.77
C GLU A 76 -0.38 6.78 17.72
N ALA A 77 0.80 6.40 17.22
CA ALA A 77 1.83 5.71 18.01
C ALA A 77 3.22 6.36 17.94
N GLY A 78 3.39 7.46 17.21
CA GLY A 78 4.62 8.25 17.21
C GLY A 78 4.71 9.13 18.45
N ASP A 79 5.60 8.79 19.39
CA ASP A 79 5.76 9.45 20.69
C ASP A 79 6.96 10.42 20.74
N LEU A 80 7.60 10.66 19.60
CA LEU A 80 8.71 11.59 19.42
C LEU A 80 8.41 12.59 18.30
N VAL A 81 8.86 13.84 18.45
CA VAL A 81 8.85 14.89 17.41
C VAL A 81 10.19 15.61 17.36
N THR A 82 10.67 15.98 16.17
CA THR A 82 12.01 16.58 16.03
C THR A 82 12.12 17.98 16.64
N ALA A 83 11.04 18.75 16.66
CA ALA A 83 11.00 20.10 17.23
C ALA A 83 9.59 20.47 17.72
N ASP A 84 9.50 21.33 18.72
CA ASP A 84 8.28 21.89 19.32
C ASP A 84 7.91 23.28 18.77
N ILE A 85 8.40 23.59 17.57
CA ILE A 85 8.27 24.93 16.96
C ILE A 85 6.86 25.24 16.43
N ASP A 86 6.05 24.21 16.21
CA ASP A 86 4.75 24.30 15.55
C ASP A 86 3.58 24.35 16.54
N ASP A 87 2.70 25.35 16.40
CA ASP A 87 1.55 25.53 17.29
C ASP A 87 0.55 24.37 17.19
N ASN A 88 0.54 23.63 16.07
CA ASN A 88 -0.28 22.43 15.93
C ASN A 88 0.25 21.25 16.78
N ASP A 89 1.55 21.26 17.11
CA ASP A 89 2.24 20.18 17.82
C ASP A 89 2.46 20.48 19.30
N LYS A 90 2.67 21.76 19.66
CA LYS A 90 2.91 22.24 21.04
C LYS A 90 1.92 21.69 22.07
N PRO A 91 0.60 21.60 21.80
CA PRO A 91 -0.35 21.06 22.77
C PRO A 91 0.00 19.64 23.20
N PHE A 92 0.65 18.84 22.35
CA PHE A 92 0.97 17.43 22.60
C PHE A 92 2.38 17.23 23.18
N CYS A 93 3.27 18.22 23.05
CA CYS A 93 4.60 18.16 23.63
C CYS A 93 4.54 18.04 25.17
N THR A 94 5.43 17.23 25.74
CA THR A 94 5.53 17.02 27.19
C THR A 94 6.55 17.94 27.86
N GLY A 95 7.44 18.55 27.07
CA GLY A 95 8.60 19.31 27.55
C GLY A 95 9.87 18.47 27.75
N GLU A 96 9.76 17.14 27.76
CA GLU A 96 10.92 16.25 27.89
C GLU A 96 11.64 16.05 26.55
N ARG A 97 12.97 15.82 26.61
CA ARG A 97 13.81 15.51 25.46
C ARG A 97 14.59 14.22 25.64
N THR A 98 14.88 13.54 24.52
CA THR A 98 15.73 12.35 24.46
C THR A 98 17.21 12.73 24.35
N VAL A 99 18.11 11.74 24.43
CA VAL A 99 19.56 11.94 24.32
C VAL A 99 20.00 12.42 22.93
N GLU A 100 19.24 12.07 21.89
CA GLU A 100 19.40 12.56 20.51
C GLU A 100 18.83 13.97 20.33
N GLY A 101 18.12 14.49 21.34
CA GLY A 101 17.51 15.81 21.34
C GLY A 101 16.09 15.86 20.77
N PHE A 102 15.43 14.73 20.49
CA PHE A 102 14.02 14.73 20.09
C PHE A 102 13.12 15.08 21.27
N TYR A 103 11.96 15.68 21.00
CA TYR A 103 10.97 16.00 22.01
C TYR A 103 9.99 14.86 22.18
N ARG A 104 9.62 14.54 23.42
CA ARG A 104 8.56 13.59 23.74
C ARG A 104 7.20 14.25 23.49
N THR A 105 6.31 13.56 22.78
CA THR A 105 4.96 14.02 22.46
C THR A 105 3.91 12.97 22.85
N ARG A 106 2.72 13.44 23.24
CA ARG A 106 1.60 12.56 23.58
C ARG A 106 0.94 12.07 22.29
N ASN A 107 1.26 10.83 21.93
CA ASN A 107 0.68 10.13 20.79
C ASN A 107 -0.80 9.78 21.03
N GLY A 108 -1.52 9.50 19.95
CA GLY A 108 -2.89 8.98 20.01
C GLY A 108 -3.85 9.68 19.05
N LEU A 109 -5.15 9.42 19.26
CA LEU A 109 -6.22 9.89 18.38
C LEU A 109 -6.25 11.42 18.24
N GLU A 110 -6.12 12.17 19.34
CA GLU A 110 -6.22 13.64 19.31
C GLU A 110 -5.11 14.28 18.46
N GLN A 111 -3.87 13.81 18.61
CA GLN A 111 -2.75 14.31 17.81
C GLN A 111 -2.90 13.91 16.35
N ALA A 112 -3.34 12.68 16.07
CA ALA A 112 -3.62 12.21 14.72
C ALA A 112 -4.71 13.06 14.05
N ILE A 113 -5.81 13.37 14.75
CA ILE A 113 -6.87 14.27 14.26
C ILE A 113 -6.30 15.66 13.98
N SER A 114 -5.56 16.25 14.93
CA SER A 114 -4.94 17.57 14.78
C SER A 114 -4.10 17.66 13.50
N ARG A 115 -3.24 16.67 13.26
CA ARG A 115 -2.41 16.57 12.06
C ARG A 115 -3.22 16.31 10.80
N GLY A 116 -4.18 15.38 10.84
CA GLY A 116 -5.08 15.12 9.72
C GLY A 116 -5.82 16.38 9.26
N LEU A 117 -6.36 17.17 10.19
CA LEU A 117 -7.02 18.45 9.91
C LEU A 117 -6.07 19.47 9.28
N ALA A 118 -4.81 19.52 9.70
CA ALA A 118 -3.80 20.40 9.13
C ALA A 118 -3.40 19.97 7.70
N TYR A 119 -3.41 18.67 7.40
CA TYR A 119 -3.04 18.14 6.09
C TYR A 119 -4.18 18.18 5.06
N ALA A 120 -5.43 18.18 5.52
CA ALA A 120 -6.61 18.08 4.67
C ALA A 120 -6.68 19.07 3.49
N PRO A 121 -6.24 20.34 3.60
CA PRO A 121 -6.25 21.27 2.46
C PRO A 121 -5.22 20.94 1.37
N TYR A 122 -4.20 20.15 1.70
CA TYR A 122 -3.04 19.88 0.85
C TYR A 122 -3.04 18.47 0.25
N ALA A 123 -4.04 17.65 0.57
CA ALA A 123 -4.13 16.27 0.11
C ALA A 123 -5.55 15.90 -0.31
N ASP A 124 -5.62 14.98 -1.28
CA ASP A 124 -6.87 14.43 -1.81
C ASP A 124 -7.45 13.41 -0.83
N LEU A 125 -6.58 12.60 -0.21
CA LEU A 125 -6.94 11.64 0.83
C LEU A 125 -6.10 11.81 2.10
N ILE A 126 -6.67 11.45 3.24
CA ILE A 126 -5.97 11.41 4.54
C ILE A 126 -5.96 9.98 5.07
N TRP A 127 -4.81 9.57 5.61
CA TRP A 127 -4.60 8.27 6.23
C TRP A 127 -3.99 8.43 7.62
N CYS A 128 -4.64 7.90 8.65
CA CYS A 128 -4.02 7.68 9.95
C CYS A 128 -3.57 6.23 10.07
N GLU A 129 -2.29 5.98 10.32
CA GLU A 129 -1.87 4.65 10.74
C GLU A 129 -2.39 4.35 12.16
N THR A 130 -2.70 3.10 12.48
CA THR A 130 -3.29 2.71 13.77
C THR A 130 -2.61 1.46 14.34
N GLY A 131 -2.61 1.29 15.66
CA GLY A 131 -2.05 0.10 16.31
C GLY A 131 -2.92 -1.16 16.24
N LYS A 132 -4.21 -1.04 15.91
CA LYS A 132 -5.19 -2.14 15.88
C LYS A 132 -6.28 -1.92 14.81
N PRO A 133 -6.90 -2.99 14.29
CA PRO A 133 -8.05 -2.87 13.39
C PRO A 133 -9.31 -2.53 14.21
N ASP A 134 -9.50 -1.24 14.52
CA ASP A 134 -10.57 -0.74 15.39
C ASP A 134 -11.50 0.23 14.65
N LEU A 135 -12.77 -0.19 14.48
CA LEU A 135 -13.81 0.59 13.80
C LEU A 135 -14.27 1.81 14.62
N ALA A 136 -14.22 1.76 15.95
CA ALA A 136 -14.58 2.89 16.79
C ALA A 136 -13.53 4.00 16.69
N PHE A 137 -12.24 3.64 16.70
CA PHE A 137 -11.16 4.58 16.42
C PHE A 137 -11.31 5.19 15.02
N ALA A 138 -11.51 4.34 14.00
CA ALA A 138 -11.68 4.78 12.63
C ALA A 138 -12.86 5.75 12.48
N LYS A 139 -14.00 5.45 13.12
CA LYS A 139 -15.16 6.35 13.14
C LYS A 139 -14.85 7.69 13.79
N ALA A 140 -14.22 7.69 14.96
CA ALA A 140 -13.90 8.93 15.67
C ALA A 140 -12.95 9.84 14.87
N PHE A 141 -11.94 9.25 14.22
CA PHE A 141 -11.07 9.97 13.31
C PHE A 141 -11.84 10.54 12.11
N ALA A 142 -12.64 9.71 11.43
CA ALA A 142 -13.42 10.13 10.26
C ALA A 142 -14.42 11.26 10.60
N ASP A 143 -15.19 11.11 11.67
CA ASP A 143 -16.15 12.12 12.13
C ASP A 143 -15.47 13.47 12.37
N ALA A 144 -14.29 13.46 13.03
CA ALA A 144 -13.56 14.68 13.33
C ALA A 144 -13.00 15.38 12.06
N ILE A 145 -12.47 14.60 11.11
CA ILE A 145 -12.05 15.15 9.81
C ILE A 145 -13.24 15.73 9.06
N HIS A 146 -14.35 14.99 8.97
CA HIS A 146 -15.54 15.41 8.21
C HIS A 146 -16.30 16.56 8.85
N ALA A 147 -16.20 16.76 10.16
CA ALA A 147 -16.76 17.93 10.82
C ALA A 147 -16.17 19.25 10.29
N LYS A 148 -14.88 19.26 9.92
CA LYS A 148 -14.21 20.44 9.33
C LYS A 148 -14.13 20.38 7.80
N PHE A 149 -13.99 19.19 7.24
CA PHE A 149 -13.88 18.95 5.80
C PHE A 149 -14.90 17.89 5.35
N PRO A 150 -16.18 18.25 5.25
CA PRO A 150 -17.23 17.32 4.82
C PRO A 150 -16.88 16.63 3.51
N GLY A 151 -16.98 15.30 3.47
CA GLY A 151 -16.70 14.50 2.28
C GLY A 151 -15.22 14.30 1.95
N LYS A 152 -14.27 14.77 2.78
CA LYS A 152 -12.84 14.50 2.60
C LYS A 152 -12.60 12.98 2.53
N LEU A 153 -11.98 12.53 1.45
CA LEU A 153 -11.71 11.12 1.24
C LEU A 153 -10.67 10.62 2.24
N LEU A 154 -10.87 9.42 2.76
CA LEU A 154 -9.95 8.79 3.71
C LEU A 154 -9.36 7.51 3.11
N ALA A 155 -8.21 7.11 3.64
CA ALA A 155 -7.57 5.85 3.32
C ALA A 155 -7.27 5.03 4.58
N TYR A 156 -7.39 3.70 4.48
CA TYR A 156 -7.21 2.78 5.60
C TYR A 156 -6.31 1.61 5.25
N ASN A 157 -5.30 1.39 6.08
CA ASN A 157 -4.42 0.23 5.98
C ASN A 157 -5.00 -0.96 6.76
N CYS A 158 -5.50 -1.95 6.02
CA CYS A 158 -5.89 -3.25 6.56
C CYS A 158 -4.62 -4.10 6.81
N SER A 159 -3.81 -3.69 7.78
CA SER A 159 -2.44 -4.17 7.91
C SER A 159 -2.33 -5.66 8.29
N PRO A 160 -1.43 -6.43 7.64
CA PRO A 160 -1.02 -7.75 8.12
C PRO A 160 -0.20 -7.72 9.41
N SER A 161 0.29 -6.57 9.83
CA SER A 161 0.93 -6.41 11.15
C SER A 161 -0.06 -6.57 12.30
N PHE A 162 -1.37 -6.51 12.02
CA PHE A 162 -2.40 -6.88 12.97
C PHE A 162 -2.56 -8.40 13.04
N ASN A 163 -2.64 -8.94 14.26
CA ASN A 163 -3.25 -10.25 14.45
C ASN A 163 -4.78 -10.11 14.41
N TRP A 164 -5.38 -10.28 13.25
CA TRP A 164 -6.81 -10.04 13.01
C TRP A 164 -7.73 -10.84 13.94
N LYS A 165 -7.54 -12.16 14.02
CA LYS A 165 -8.36 -13.06 14.86
C LYS A 165 -8.15 -12.87 16.37
N LYS A 166 -7.02 -12.28 16.78
CA LYS A 166 -6.80 -11.89 18.17
C LYS A 166 -7.60 -10.63 18.54
N ASN A 167 -7.87 -9.74 17.58
CA ASN A 167 -8.53 -8.47 17.84
C ASN A 167 -10.03 -8.50 17.53
N LEU A 168 -10.46 -9.29 16.55
CA LEU A 168 -11.81 -9.24 16.00
C LEU A 168 -12.40 -10.64 15.82
N ASP A 169 -13.74 -10.73 15.95
CA ASP A 169 -14.51 -11.91 15.55
C ASP A 169 -14.75 -11.96 14.03
N ASP A 170 -15.19 -13.13 13.55
CA ASP A 170 -15.35 -13.42 12.12
C ASP A 170 -16.42 -12.54 11.48
N ALA A 171 -17.50 -12.26 12.21
CA ALA A 171 -18.59 -11.42 11.73
C ALA A 171 -18.14 -9.98 11.50
N THR A 172 -17.24 -9.48 12.36
CA THR A 172 -16.66 -8.15 12.28
C THR A 172 -15.60 -8.09 11.18
N ILE A 173 -14.72 -9.08 11.07
CA ILE A 173 -13.75 -9.19 9.97
C ILE A 173 -14.47 -9.16 8.62
N ALA A 174 -15.54 -9.94 8.45
CA ALA A 174 -16.30 -10.05 7.20
C ALA A 174 -16.94 -8.74 6.74
N ARG A 175 -17.28 -7.83 7.68
CA ARG A 175 -17.91 -6.53 7.37
C ARG A 175 -16.97 -5.34 7.49
N PHE A 176 -15.74 -5.53 7.95
CA PHE A 176 -14.79 -4.48 8.33
C PHE A 176 -14.62 -3.42 7.23
N GLN A 177 -14.28 -3.85 6.01
CA GLN A 177 -14.05 -2.92 4.89
C GLN A 177 -15.32 -2.19 4.43
N ARG A 178 -16.48 -2.86 4.51
CA ARG A 178 -17.78 -2.26 4.16
C ARG A 178 -18.14 -1.16 5.14
N GLU A 179 -17.93 -1.39 6.43
CA GLU A 179 -18.16 -0.37 7.47
C GLU A 179 -17.20 0.81 7.32
N LEU A 180 -15.90 0.56 7.10
CA LEU A 180 -14.93 1.62 6.76
C LEU A 180 -15.37 2.43 5.53
N GLY A 181 -15.88 1.77 4.49
CA GLY A 181 -16.36 2.42 3.28
C GLY A 181 -17.53 3.39 3.54
N ALA A 182 -18.42 3.05 4.46
CA ALA A 182 -19.53 3.92 4.89
C ALA A 182 -19.03 5.15 5.68
N LEU A 183 -17.90 5.03 6.38
CA LEU A 183 -17.25 6.13 7.12
C LEU A 183 -16.38 7.05 6.23
N GLY A 184 -16.29 6.80 4.93
CA GLY A 184 -15.52 7.64 3.99
C GLY A 184 -14.11 7.15 3.70
N TYR A 185 -13.70 5.98 4.20
CA TYR A 185 -12.47 5.31 3.78
C TYR A 185 -12.63 4.68 2.40
N LYS A 186 -12.38 5.48 1.36
CA LYS A 186 -12.59 5.11 -0.05
C LYS A 186 -11.40 4.42 -0.71
N PHE A 187 -10.22 4.49 -0.09
CA PHE A 187 -9.07 3.69 -0.49
C PHE A 187 -8.65 2.77 0.67
N GLN A 188 -8.76 1.47 0.47
CA GLN A 188 -8.46 0.47 1.49
C GLN A 188 -7.50 -0.56 0.91
N PHE A 189 -6.44 -0.90 1.64
CA PHE A 189 -5.36 -1.73 1.11
C PHE A 189 -4.75 -2.60 2.19
N ILE A 190 -4.24 -3.77 1.79
CA ILE A 190 -3.46 -4.68 2.64
C ILE A 190 -2.00 -4.55 2.22
N THR A 191 -1.18 -3.84 3.01
CA THR A 191 0.18 -3.44 2.60
C THR A 191 1.10 -4.61 2.25
N LEU A 192 1.07 -5.69 3.05
CA LEU A 192 2.01 -6.82 2.92
C LEU A 192 1.36 -8.07 2.31
N ALA A 193 0.23 -7.93 1.60
CA ALA A 193 -0.47 -9.07 0.99
C ALA A 193 0.48 -9.90 0.10
N GLY A 194 1.21 -9.24 -0.82
CA GLY A 194 2.16 -9.90 -1.71
C GLY A 194 3.32 -10.58 -0.98
N PHE A 195 3.84 -9.98 0.09
CA PHE A 195 4.91 -10.59 0.90
C PHE A 195 4.42 -11.88 1.56
N HIS A 196 3.26 -11.84 2.21
CA HIS A 196 2.71 -13.03 2.88
C HIS A 196 2.31 -14.12 1.88
N SER A 197 1.65 -13.77 0.77
CA SER A 197 1.22 -14.77 -0.21
C SER A 197 2.41 -15.44 -0.89
N LEU A 198 3.44 -14.68 -1.28
CA LEU A 198 4.63 -15.19 -1.96
C LEU A 198 5.46 -16.11 -1.05
N ASN A 199 5.74 -15.66 0.18
CA ASN A 199 6.59 -16.44 1.09
C ASN A 199 5.88 -17.72 1.54
N TYR A 200 4.58 -17.63 1.86
CA TYR A 200 3.84 -18.79 2.34
C TYR A 200 3.65 -19.83 1.23
N SER A 201 3.25 -19.43 0.03
CA SER A 201 3.06 -20.38 -1.09
C SER A 201 4.36 -21.11 -1.45
N MET A 202 5.49 -20.39 -1.47
CA MET A 202 6.79 -20.99 -1.76
C MET A 202 7.26 -21.90 -0.63
N PHE A 203 7.02 -21.53 0.65
CA PHE A 203 7.33 -22.38 1.79
C PHE A 203 6.57 -23.71 1.73
N GLU A 204 5.25 -23.68 1.51
CA GLU A 204 4.42 -24.87 1.38
C GLU A 204 4.88 -25.76 0.23
N LEU A 205 5.14 -25.17 -0.95
CA LEU A 205 5.65 -25.90 -2.11
C LEU A 205 7.01 -26.55 -1.81
N ALA A 206 7.98 -25.79 -1.29
CA ALA A 206 9.32 -26.31 -0.99
C ALA A 206 9.26 -27.39 0.11
N HIS A 207 8.40 -27.21 1.11
CA HIS A 207 8.21 -28.17 2.19
C HIS A 207 7.62 -29.49 1.68
N GLY A 208 6.60 -29.43 0.82
CA GLY A 208 6.02 -30.59 0.16
C GLY A 208 7.01 -31.26 -0.79
N TYR A 209 7.66 -30.48 -1.65
CA TYR A 209 8.61 -30.98 -2.65
C TYR A 209 9.81 -31.72 -2.02
N ALA A 210 10.31 -31.23 -0.88
CA ALA A 210 11.37 -31.91 -0.14
C ALA A 210 10.97 -33.32 0.35
N ARG A 211 9.67 -33.61 0.47
CA ARG A 211 9.14 -34.87 1.03
C ARG A 211 8.48 -35.77 -0.02
N GLN A 212 7.85 -35.18 -1.02
CA GLN A 212 6.99 -35.86 -1.99
C GLN A 212 7.36 -35.53 -3.44
N GLN A 213 8.40 -34.72 -3.65
CA GLN A 213 8.92 -34.34 -4.97
C GLN A 213 7.79 -33.87 -5.90
N MET A 214 7.66 -34.48 -7.08
CA MET A 214 6.71 -34.06 -8.11
C MET A 214 5.26 -34.05 -7.65
N SER A 215 4.84 -34.91 -6.72
CA SER A 215 3.45 -34.92 -6.24
C SER A 215 3.04 -33.56 -5.66
N ALA A 216 3.93 -32.90 -4.90
CA ALA A 216 3.65 -31.59 -4.33
C ALA A 216 3.54 -30.48 -5.40
N PHE A 217 4.31 -30.59 -6.50
CA PHE A 217 4.20 -29.66 -7.63
C PHE A 217 2.93 -29.92 -8.45
N VAL A 218 2.59 -31.18 -8.69
CA VAL A 218 1.35 -31.56 -9.39
C VAL A 218 0.12 -31.08 -8.62
N GLU A 219 0.11 -31.15 -7.29
CA GLU A 219 -0.97 -30.57 -6.48
C GLU A 219 -1.15 -29.05 -6.67
N LEU A 220 -0.06 -28.30 -6.90
CA LEU A 220 -0.14 -26.88 -7.24
C LEU A 220 -0.72 -26.70 -8.65
N GLN A 221 -0.23 -27.46 -9.63
CA GLN A 221 -0.68 -27.39 -11.01
C GLN A 221 -2.18 -27.74 -11.15
N GLU A 222 -2.67 -28.75 -10.43
CA GLU A 222 -4.10 -29.10 -10.39
C GLU A 222 -4.95 -27.98 -9.77
N LYS A 223 -4.43 -27.26 -8.77
CA LYS A 223 -5.10 -26.07 -8.23
C LYS A 223 -5.16 -24.93 -9.25
N GLU A 224 -4.13 -24.78 -10.09
CA GLU A 224 -4.12 -23.81 -11.20
C GLU A 224 -5.16 -24.16 -12.26
N PHE A 225 -5.26 -25.44 -12.66
CA PHE A 225 -6.30 -25.90 -13.57
C PHE A 225 -7.72 -25.66 -13.01
N ALA A 226 -7.97 -26.02 -11.76
CA ALA A 226 -9.26 -25.76 -11.11
C ALA A 226 -9.57 -24.26 -10.96
N ALA A 227 -8.54 -23.41 -10.84
CA ALA A 227 -8.71 -21.96 -10.79
C ALA A 227 -9.01 -21.35 -12.18
N ALA A 228 -8.74 -22.06 -13.27
CA ALA A 228 -9.03 -21.58 -14.63
C ALA A 228 -10.53 -21.34 -14.85
N GLU A 229 -11.41 -22.15 -14.24
CA GLU A 229 -12.87 -21.94 -14.25
C GLU A 229 -13.28 -20.60 -13.61
N LYS A 230 -12.42 -20.04 -12.74
CA LYS A 230 -12.62 -18.75 -12.06
C LYS A 230 -11.91 -17.60 -12.76
N GLY A 231 -11.30 -17.85 -13.93
CA GLY A 231 -10.60 -16.85 -14.73
C GLY A 231 -9.08 -16.78 -14.55
N PHE A 232 -8.45 -17.75 -13.87
CA PHE A 232 -6.98 -17.83 -13.80
C PHE A 232 -6.39 -18.29 -15.14
N THR A 233 -5.39 -17.57 -15.67
CA THR A 233 -4.84 -17.83 -17.02
C THR A 233 -3.39 -18.29 -17.04
N ALA A 234 -2.64 -18.08 -15.94
CA ALA A 234 -1.19 -18.29 -15.92
C ALA A 234 -0.76 -19.78 -15.94
N VAL A 235 -1.71 -20.72 -15.91
CA VAL A 235 -1.44 -22.13 -16.23
C VAL A 235 -0.83 -22.28 -17.64
N LYS A 236 -1.21 -21.39 -18.56
CA LYS A 236 -0.58 -21.20 -19.89
C LYS A 236 0.46 -20.09 -19.82
N HIS A 237 1.57 -20.40 -19.16
CA HIS A 237 2.59 -19.42 -18.81
C HIS A 237 3.31 -18.80 -20.02
N GLN A 238 3.43 -19.50 -21.17
CA GLN A 238 4.02 -18.94 -22.39
C GLN A 238 3.12 -17.83 -22.94
N ARG A 239 1.82 -18.11 -23.09
CA ARG A 239 0.84 -17.08 -23.46
C ARG A 239 0.84 -15.92 -22.45
N GLU A 240 0.85 -16.21 -21.16
CA GLU A 240 0.72 -15.21 -20.09
C GLU A 240 1.84 -14.15 -20.15
N VAL A 241 3.06 -14.55 -20.50
CA VAL A 241 4.21 -13.63 -20.66
C VAL A 241 4.33 -13.01 -22.05
N GLY A 242 3.35 -13.25 -22.93
CA GLY A 242 3.23 -12.57 -24.21
C GLY A 242 3.86 -13.28 -25.40
N THR A 243 4.12 -14.59 -25.35
CA THR A 243 4.68 -15.31 -26.51
C THR A 243 3.85 -15.11 -27.78
N GLY A 244 2.51 -15.20 -27.68
CA GLY A 244 1.62 -14.93 -28.82
C GLY A 244 1.65 -13.48 -29.32
N TYR A 245 1.93 -12.51 -28.44
CA TYR A 245 2.13 -11.11 -28.83
C TYR A 245 3.40 -10.97 -29.68
N PHE A 246 4.51 -11.59 -29.26
CA PHE A 246 5.76 -11.54 -30.01
C PHE A 246 5.72 -12.35 -31.31
N ASP A 247 4.93 -13.41 -31.38
CA ASP A 247 4.65 -14.11 -32.64
C ASP A 247 3.90 -13.21 -33.64
N ALA A 248 2.91 -12.43 -33.17
CA ALA A 248 2.20 -11.47 -34.00
C ALA A 248 3.12 -10.34 -34.49
N VAL A 249 4.03 -9.84 -33.64
CA VAL A 249 5.06 -8.86 -34.03
C VAL A 249 5.97 -9.46 -35.11
N THR A 250 6.50 -10.67 -34.88
CA THR A 250 7.39 -11.36 -35.82
C THR A 250 6.71 -11.55 -37.17
N THR A 251 5.49 -12.09 -37.20
CA THR A 251 4.77 -12.36 -38.45
C THR A 251 4.27 -11.10 -39.15
N THR A 252 4.15 -9.97 -38.44
CA THR A 252 3.91 -8.66 -39.05
C THR A 252 5.14 -8.14 -39.78
N ILE A 253 6.35 -8.31 -39.21
CA ILE A 253 7.62 -7.88 -39.81
C ILE A 253 8.03 -8.85 -40.94
N GLU A 254 7.92 -10.15 -40.67
CA GLU A 254 8.32 -11.25 -41.53
C GLU A 254 7.12 -12.16 -41.81
N VAL A 255 6.35 -11.83 -42.85
CA VAL A 255 5.10 -12.54 -43.20
C VAL A 255 5.29 -14.06 -43.40
N GLN A 256 6.51 -14.49 -43.75
CA GLN A 256 6.85 -15.90 -43.97
C GLN A 256 7.73 -16.50 -42.87
N ALA A 257 7.77 -15.89 -41.68
CA ALA A 257 8.57 -16.38 -40.56
C ALA A 257 8.23 -17.85 -40.22
N SER A 258 9.26 -18.69 -40.16
CA SER A 258 9.17 -20.11 -39.77
C SER A 258 9.55 -20.35 -38.31
N THR A 259 9.83 -19.28 -37.56
CA THR A 259 10.39 -19.29 -36.20
C THR A 259 9.42 -18.77 -35.13
N ALA A 260 8.11 -18.71 -35.43
CA ALA A 260 7.09 -18.41 -34.43
C ALA A 260 7.12 -19.48 -33.31
N ALA A 261 6.95 -19.05 -32.06
CA ALA A 261 7.27 -19.84 -30.88
C ALA A 261 6.09 -20.63 -30.32
N LEU A 262 4.85 -20.13 -30.44
CA LEU A 262 3.70 -20.76 -29.77
C LEU A 262 3.23 -22.02 -30.50
N LYS A 263 3.16 -21.99 -31.84
CA LYS A 263 2.70 -23.12 -32.65
C LYS A 263 3.67 -24.30 -32.52
N GLY A 264 3.16 -25.46 -32.10
CA GLY A 264 4.00 -26.66 -31.87
C GLY A 264 4.81 -26.60 -30.57
N SER A 265 4.45 -25.72 -29.63
CA SER A 265 4.97 -25.75 -28.27
C SER A 265 4.27 -26.82 -27.43
N THR A 266 4.89 -27.26 -26.33
CA THR A 266 4.23 -28.17 -25.37
C THR A 266 3.00 -27.53 -24.74
N GLU A 267 2.95 -26.20 -24.64
CA GLU A 267 1.75 -25.48 -24.21
C GLU A 267 0.61 -25.66 -25.21
N ASP A 268 0.89 -25.49 -26.51
CA ASP A 268 -0.06 -25.71 -27.62
C ASP A 268 -0.63 -27.14 -27.60
N GLU A 269 0.25 -28.13 -27.41
CA GLU A 269 -0.13 -29.54 -27.48
C GLU A 269 -0.83 -30.07 -26.22
N GLN A 270 -0.44 -29.64 -25.02
CA GLN A 270 -0.87 -30.28 -23.76
C GLN A 270 -1.91 -29.46 -22.99
N PHE A 271 -2.09 -28.18 -23.31
CA PHE A 271 -2.96 -27.26 -22.55
C PHE A 271 -4.14 -26.74 -23.38
N PHE A 272 -4.24 -27.00 -24.68
CA PHE A 272 -5.36 -26.57 -25.53
C PHE A 272 -6.38 -27.67 -25.85
N ASP A 273 -6.10 -28.95 -25.54
CA ASP A 273 -7.04 -30.04 -25.76
C ASP A 273 -8.09 -30.17 -24.63
N ALA A 274 -9.36 -30.35 -25.03
CA ALA A 274 -10.56 -30.39 -24.20
C ALA A 274 -10.67 -31.60 -23.24
N LYS A 275 -9.57 -32.23 -22.84
CA LYS A 275 -9.58 -33.43 -21.96
C LYS A 275 -9.67 -33.12 -20.46
N HIS A 276 -9.65 -31.84 -20.07
CA HIS A 276 -9.68 -31.42 -18.66
C HIS A 276 -10.76 -30.37 -18.37
N GLY A 277 -11.86 -30.38 -19.14
CA GLY A 277 -13.10 -29.65 -18.84
C GLY A 277 -14.17 -30.54 -18.25
#